data_AF-A0A945PRI9-F1
#
_entry.id   AF-A0A945PRI9-F1
#
_cell.length_a   1.000
_cell.length_b   1.000
_cell.length_c   1.000
_cell.angle_alpha   90.00
_cell.angle_beta   90.00
_cell.angle_gamma   90.00
#
_symmetry.space_group_name_H-M   'P 1'
#
loop_
_entity.id
_entity.type
_entity.pdbx_description
1 polymer ?
#
loop_
_entity_poly.entity_id
_entity_poly.type
_entity_poly.pdbx_seq_one_letter_code
_entity_poly.pdbx_strand_id
1 'polypeptide(L)'
;MDHTQTDSDSTALTDALKEKARELGADDVAVAPVARWKDPAPFDSEAVRVYPHSGHRPDELMPSAESVVMVAVKLLDGVLDTTTTPIKNTGVQGNFGYVFPNRRLSEITFGLAQWLEQNGQRSVPMGYNIGSRYDHKADADLSNIAPAYSMFSMKRAAVLAGLGRKARNGLVSHDRFGTRIRLGGVLTAAPLTGTPLQAGDPCPPSCRICMGVCPTGAISDAGRVSHLRCFADAGRRGMDFKTLKAGFRQRYPSDRGDEDYTMNDYLAIEGNDNRICKIACVAFCPLGEKPMADVLRRARDFASIVPPVELSGFPPVQDFAASAPTEEL
;
A
#
# COMPACT_ATOMS: atom_id res chain seq x y z
N MET A 1 11.65 -26.37 29.59
CA MET A 1 10.34 -26.35 28.89
C MET A 1 10.65 -26.31 27.42
N ASP A 2 10.02 -27.19 26.67
CA ASP A 2 10.50 -27.73 25.40
C ASP A 2 10.27 -26.74 24.23
N HIS A 3 11.35 -26.10 23.73
CA HIS A 3 11.31 -25.18 22.59
C HIS A 3 10.69 -25.83 21.34
N THR A 4 10.83 -27.15 21.19
CA THR A 4 10.30 -27.91 20.06
C THR A 4 8.77 -28.03 20.08
N GLN A 5 8.16 -28.09 21.27
CA GLN A 5 6.71 -28.16 21.41
C GLN A 5 6.04 -26.81 21.10
N THR A 6 6.64 -25.70 21.56
CA THR A 6 6.14 -24.35 21.30
C THR A 6 6.19 -23.96 19.83
N ASP A 7 7.23 -24.39 19.09
CA ASP A 7 7.36 -24.12 17.66
C ASP A 7 6.36 -24.95 16.83
N SER A 8 6.10 -26.19 17.24
CA SER A 8 5.08 -27.07 16.63
C SER A 8 3.67 -26.48 16.81
N ASP A 9 3.34 -26.01 18.02
CA ASP A 9 2.02 -25.44 18.32
C ASP A 9 1.82 -24.09 17.60
N SER A 10 2.86 -23.26 17.48
CA SER A 10 2.85 -22.02 16.69
C SER A 10 2.59 -22.30 15.20
N THR A 11 3.23 -23.33 14.65
CA THR A 11 3.06 -23.73 13.25
C THR A 11 1.62 -24.17 12.99
N ALA A 12 1.07 -25.04 13.84
CA ALA A 12 -0.31 -25.51 13.72
C ALA A 12 -1.34 -24.37 13.83
N LEU A 13 -1.16 -23.44 14.77
CA LEU A 13 -2.01 -22.26 14.89
C LEU A 13 -1.93 -21.35 13.65
N THR A 14 -0.72 -21.21 13.09
CA THR A 14 -0.49 -20.41 11.88
C THR A 14 -1.19 -21.02 10.67
N ASP A 15 -1.15 -22.33 10.51
CA ASP A 15 -1.82 -23.02 9.41
C ASP A 15 -3.34 -22.90 9.52
N ALA A 16 -3.89 -23.13 10.72
CA ALA A 16 -5.31 -22.95 11.00
C ALA A 16 -5.79 -21.51 10.76
N LEU A 17 -4.99 -20.50 11.14
CA LEU A 17 -5.26 -19.10 10.85
C LEU A 17 -5.31 -18.84 9.33
N LYS A 18 -4.36 -19.39 8.57
CA LYS A 18 -4.30 -19.20 7.12
C LYS A 18 -5.49 -19.84 6.41
N GLU A 19 -5.90 -21.01 6.86
CA GLU A 19 -7.15 -21.66 6.42
C GLU A 19 -8.35 -20.79 6.73
N LYS A 20 -8.43 -20.27 7.97
CA LYS A 20 -9.53 -19.40 8.38
C LYS A 20 -9.61 -18.12 7.54
N ALA A 21 -8.48 -17.51 7.21
CA ALA A 21 -8.44 -16.32 6.36
C ALA A 21 -9.02 -16.61 4.96
N ARG A 22 -8.71 -17.79 4.39
CA ARG A 22 -9.26 -18.23 3.09
C ARG A 22 -10.76 -18.52 3.17
N GLU A 23 -11.24 -19.17 4.23
CA GLU A 23 -12.66 -19.38 4.48
C GLU A 23 -13.44 -18.05 4.54
N LEU A 24 -12.86 -17.04 5.19
CA LEU A 24 -13.45 -15.70 5.30
C LEU A 24 -13.37 -14.91 3.99
N GLY A 25 -12.64 -15.42 2.99
CA GLY A 25 -12.62 -14.87 1.64
C GLY A 25 -11.39 -14.04 1.28
N ALA A 26 -10.28 -14.18 2.01
CA ALA A 26 -8.98 -13.67 1.58
C ALA A 26 -8.45 -14.49 0.38
N ASP A 27 -7.88 -13.81 -0.61
CA ASP A 27 -7.23 -14.46 -1.76
C ASP A 27 -5.80 -14.93 -1.43
N ASP A 28 -5.15 -14.26 -0.48
CA ASP A 28 -3.90 -14.69 0.13
C ASP A 28 -3.71 -14.11 1.54
N VAL A 29 -2.82 -14.72 2.32
CA VAL A 29 -2.53 -14.35 3.71
C VAL A 29 -1.07 -14.64 4.05
N ALA A 30 -0.43 -13.69 4.72
CA ALA A 30 0.94 -13.81 5.20
C ALA A 30 1.07 -13.28 6.62
N VAL A 31 2.14 -13.68 7.31
CA VAL A 31 2.35 -13.37 8.72
C VAL A 31 3.76 -12.80 8.92
N ALA A 32 3.85 -11.75 9.74
CA ALA A 32 5.11 -11.17 10.18
C ALA A 32 5.22 -11.22 11.71
N PRO A 33 6.30 -11.78 12.28
CA PRO A 33 6.60 -11.53 13.69
C PRO A 33 6.96 -10.06 13.89
N VAL A 34 6.54 -9.48 15.02
CA VAL A 34 6.78 -8.06 15.36
C VAL A 34 8.27 -7.71 15.42
N ALA A 35 9.14 -8.69 15.66
CA ALA A 35 10.59 -8.54 15.59
C ALA A 35 11.09 -7.91 14.26
N ARG A 36 10.36 -8.07 13.14
CA ARG A 36 10.72 -7.46 11.84
C ARG A 36 10.60 -5.93 11.79
N TRP A 37 10.04 -5.30 12.82
CA TRP A 37 9.99 -3.84 12.96
C TRP A 37 11.08 -3.27 13.88
N LYS A 38 11.90 -4.13 14.48
CA LYS A 38 12.98 -3.72 15.39
C LYS A 38 14.24 -3.35 14.61
N ASP A 39 15.08 -2.53 15.25
CA ASP A 39 16.40 -2.11 14.77
C ASP A 39 17.47 -2.67 15.72
N PRO A 40 18.51 -3.38 15.23
CA PRO A 40 18.73 -3.80 13.85
C PRO A 40 17.68 -4.78 13.33
N ALA A 41 17.39 -4.69 12.04
CA ALA A 41 16.44 -5.60 11.38
C ALA A 41 16.97 -7.05 11.41
N PRO A 42 16.12 -8.05 11.69
CA PRO A 42 16.54 -9.46 11.74
C PRO A 42 16.67 -10.10 10.34
N PHE A 43 16.79 -9.30 9.29
CA PHE A 43 16.87 -9.72 7.89
C PHE A 43 17.79 -8.77 7.11
N ASP A 44 18.26 -9.23 5.95
CA ASP A 44 19.07 -8.42 5.04
C ASP A 44 18.22 -7.29 4.41
N SER A 45 18.43 -6.06 4.90
CA SER A 45 17.74 -4.85 4.43
C SER A 45 18.15 -4.40 3.04
N GLU A 46 19.31 -4.84 2.54
CA GLU A 46 19.76 -4.56 1.17
C GLU A 46 19.04 -5.47 0.16
N ALA A 47 18.82 -6.73 0.54
CA ALA A 47 18.12 -7.71 -0.30
C ALA A 47 16.59 -7.48 -0.33
N VAL A 48 16.00 -7.02 0.79
CA VAL A 48 14.55 -6.82 0.92
C VAL A 48 14.23 -5.33 0.86
N ARG A 49 13.64 -4.88 -0.25
CA ARG A 49 13.24 -3.48 -0.44
C ARG A 49 12.00 -3.13 0.36
N VAL A 50 12.18 -2.67 1.60
CA VAL A 50 11.10 -2.26 2.50
C VAL A 50 10.76 -0.77 2.31
N TYR A 51 9.51 -0.41 2.60
CA TYR A 51 9.12 1.00 2.73
C TYR A 51 9.75 1.62 3.98
N PRO A 52 10.11 2.92 3.97
CA PRO A 52 10.56 3.61 5.18
C PRO A 52 9.63 3.41 6.39
N HIS A 53 10.19 3.56 7.59
CA HIS A 53 9.39 3.53 8.82
C HIS A 53 8.33 4.63 8.81
N SER A 54 7.16 4.30 9.33
CA SER A 54 5.97 5.13 9.24
C SER A 54 4.77 4.50 9.90
N GLY A 55 3.87 5.36 10.36
CA GLY A 55 2.88 4.90 11.31
C GLY A 55 3.56 4.53 12.62
N HIS A 56 2.77 3.94 13.50
CA HIS A 56 3.25 3.28 14.69
C HIS A 56 3.73 1.87 14.36
N ARG A 57 4.66 1.37 15.16
CA ARG A 57 5.02 -0.05 15.20
C ARG A 57 3.84 -0.88 15.74
N PRO A 58 3.78 -2.19 15.43
CA PRO A 58 2.75 -3.08 15.97
C PRO A 58 2.63 -3.02 17.49
N ASP A 59 3.77 -3.00 18.19
CA ASP A 59 3.84 -3.02 19.65
C ASP A 59 3.64 -1.66 20.31
N GLU A 60 3.60 -0.57 19.54
CA GLU A 60 3.15 0.75 20.03
C GLU A 60 1.62 0.84 19.99
N LEU A 61 0.98 0.22 18.99
CA LEU A 61 -0.48 0.18 18.85
C LEU A 61 -1.13 -0.86 19.77
N MET A 62 -0.46 -1.99 19.95
CA MET A 62 -0.90 -3.09 20.79
C MET A 62 0.31 -3.64 21.53
N PRO A 63 0.57 -3.23 22.78
CA PRO A 63 1.77 -3.62 23.53
C PRO A 63 2.00 -5.13 23.66
N SER A 64 0.94 -5.92 23.57
CA SER A 64 1.00 -7.39 23.60
C SER A 64 1.12 -8.03 22.21
N ALA A 65 1.35 -7.27 21.14
CA ALA A 65 1.43 -7.82 19.80
C ALA A 65 2.72 -8.63 19.61
N GLU A 66 2.56 -9.88 19.21
CA GLU A 66 3.67 -10.77 18.83
C GLU A 66 3.74 -10.96 17.32
N SER A 67 2.59 -10.87 16.64
CA SER A 67 2.49 -11.07 15.20
C SER A 67 1.57 -10.06 14.52
N VAL A 68 1.83 -9.84 13.23
CA VAL A 68 0.98 -9.10 12.30
C VAL A 68 0.53 -10.06 11.21
N VAL A 69 -0.79 -10.17 11.03
CA VAL A 69 -1.40 -10.95 9.95
C VAL A 69 -1.79 -9.98 8.84
N MET A 70 -1.32 -10.23 7.63
CA MET A 70 -1.63 -9.46 6.44
C MET A 70 -2.48 -10.28 5.49
N VAL A 71 -3.59 -9.72 5.01
CA VAL A 71 -4.50 -10.35 4.06
C VAL A 71 -4.54 -9.57 2.76
N ALA A 72 -4.63 -10.28 1.64
CA ALA A 72 -4.83 -9.72 0.31
C ALA A 72 -6.20 -10.09 -0.25
N VAL A 73 -6.85 -9.12 -0.91
CA VAL A 73 -7.99 -9.36 -1.81
C VAL A 73 -7.61 -8.89 -3.21
N LYS A 74 -7.77 -9.76 -4.21
CA LYS A 74 -7.49 -9.46 -5.61
C LYS A 74 -8.59 -8.55 -6.17
N LEU A 75 -8.18 -7.48 -6.85
CA LEU A 75 -9.09 -6.67 -7.66
C LEU A 75 -9.55 -7.45 -8.89
N LEU A 76 -10.80 -7.24 -9.29
CA LEU A 76 -11.36 -7.86 -10.48
C LEU A 76 -10.73 -7.26 -11.75
N ASP A 77 -10.21 -8.13 -12.62
CA ASP A 77 -9.56 -7.70 -13.87
C ASP A 77 -10.55 -6.91 -14.76
N GLY A 78 -11.81 -7.34 -14.87
CA GLY A 78 -12.83 -6.61 -15.62
C GLY A 78 -13.13 -5.20 -15.07
N VAL A 79 -13.02 -4.99 -13.76
CA VAL A 79 -13.12 -3.64 -13.17
C VAL A 79 -11.92 -2.79 -13.58
N LEU A 80 -10.71 -3.38 -13.58
CA LEU A 80 -9.50 -2.70 -14.08
C LEU A 80 -9.52 -2.48 -15.60
N ASP A 81 -10.22 -3.31 -16.37
CA ASP A 81 -10.34 -3.09 -17.82
C ASP A 81 -11.16 -1.85 -18.12
N THR A 82 -12.19 -1.56 -17.33
CA THR A 82 -13.01 -0.36 -17.53
C THR A 82 -12.19 0.93 -17.52
N THR A 83 -11.08 0.95 -16.77
CA THR A 83 -10.09 2.04 -16.73
C THR A 83 -9.45 2.34 -18.08
N THR A 84 -9.30 1.32 -18.93
CA THR A 84 -8.57 1.43 -20.20
C THR A 84 -9.46 1.93 -21.34
N THR A 85 -10.74 2.18 -21.07
CA THR A 85 -11.74 2.63 -22.06
C THR A 85 -11.95 4.15 -21.96
N PRO A 86 -12.46 4.84 -23.00
CA PRO A 86 -12.79 6.27 -22.92
C PRO A 86 -14.03 6.58 -22.06
N ILE A 87 -14.80 5.56 -21.67
CA ILE A 87 -16.04 5.72 -20.92
C ILE A 87 -15.75 6.19 -19.49
N LYS A 88 -16.60 7.09 -18.98
CA LYS A 88 -16.60 7.49 -17.55
C LYS A 88 -17.22 6.37 -16.72
N ASN A 89 -16.37 5.60 -16.06
CA ASN A 89 -16.68 4.38 -15.31
C ASN A 89 -16.51 4.53 -13.79
N THR A 90 -16.46 5.77 -13.29
CA THR A 90 -16.37 6.13 -11.87
C THR A 90 -17.34 5.31 -11.00
N GLY A 91 -18.59 5.06 -11.42
CA GLY A 91 -19.49 4.22 -10.64
C GLY A 91 -18.96 2.79 -10.39
N VAL A 92 -18.35 2.16 -11.40
CA VAL A 92 -17.85 0.78 -11.34
C VAL A 92 -16.54 0.72 -10.56
N GLN A 93 -15.57 1.58 -10.90
CA GLN A 93 -14.27 1.58 -10.25
C GLN A 93 -14.38 1.94 -8.77
N GLY A 94 -15.20 2.93 -8.41
CA GLY A 94 -15.33 3.30 -7.00
C GLY A 94 -15.99 2.23 -6.17
N ASN A 95 -17.07 1.64 -6.67
CA ASN A 95 -17.77 0.61 -5.90
C ASN A 95 -16.96 -0.68 -5.85
N PHE A 96 -16.56 -1.22 -7.01
CA PHE A 96 -15.96 -2.56 -7.09
C PHE A 96 -14.43 -2.57 -7.12
N GLY A 97 -13.79 -1.41 -7.27
CA GLY A 97 -12.34 -1.24 -7.18
C GLY A 97 -11.87 -0.56 -5.90
N TYR A 98 -12.76 0.03 -5.10
CA TYR A 98 -12.44 0.70 -3.83
C TYR A 98 -13.36 0.29 -2.68
N VAL A 99 -14.64 0.69 -2.70
CA VAL A 99 -15.55 0.58 -1.54
C VAL A 99 -15.78 -0.87 -1.14
N PHE A 100 -16.17 -1.72 -2.08
CA PHE A 100 -16.53 -3.11 -1.80
C PHE A 100 -15.32 -3.96 -1.41
N PRO A 101 -14.17 -3.94 -2.11
CA PRO A 101 -12.97 -4.64 -1.65
C PRO A 101 -12.52 -4.22 -0.25
N ASN A 102 -12.59 -2.92 0.06
CA ASN A 102 -12.23 -2.41 1.38
C ASN A 102 -13.20 -2.90 2.48
N ARG A 103 -14.51 -2.91 2.22
CA ARG A 103 -15.50 -3.52 3.14
C ARG A 103 -15.23 -5.00 3.36
N ARG A 104 -14.95 -5.74 2.30
CA ARG A 104 -14.59 -7.17 2.38
C ARG A 104 -13.35 -7.38 3.26
N LEU A 105 -12.33 -6.53 3.13
CA LEU A 105 -11.16 -6.59 4.01
C LEU A 105 -11.50 -6.32 5.48
N SER A 106 -12.38 -5.35 5.76
CA SER A 106 -12.87 -5.11 7.13
C SER A 106 -13.62 -6.32 7.69
N GLU A 107 -14.46 -6.98 6.89
CA GLU A 107 -15.17 -8.21 7.29
C GLU A 107 -14.21 -9.36 7.57
N ILE A 108 -13.24 -9.61 6.67
CA ILE A 108 -12.22 -10.65 6.84
C ILE A 108 -11.39 -10.40 8.10
N THR A 109 -10.86 -9.20 8.27
CA THR A 109 -9.95 -8.88 9.39
C THR A 109 -10.69 -8.90 10.73
N PHE A 110 -11.94 -8.43 10.78
CA PHE A 110 -12.78 -8.56 11.96
C PHE A 110 -13.07 -10.03 12.30
N GLY A 111 -13.46 -10.83 11.31
CA GLY A 111 -13.71 -12.26 11.52
C GLY A 111 -12.47 -13.03 11.98
N LEU A 112 -11.29 -12.69 11.46
CA LEU A 112 -10.02 -13.24 11.93
C LEU A 112 -9.71 -12.87 13.37
N ALA A 113 -9.91 -11.59 13.73
CA ALA A 113 -9.72 -11.14 15.11
C ALA A 113 -10.67 -11.87 16.07
N GLN A 114 -11.95 -12.05 15.71
CA GLN A 114 -12.89 -12.82 16.51
C GLN A 114 -12.45 -14.28 16.69
N TRP A 115 -12.01 -14.93 15.60
CA TRP A 115 -11.53 -16.31 15.67
C TRP A 115 -10.27 -16.42 16.54
N LEU A 116 -9.32 -15.49 16.42
CA LEU A 116 -8.13 -15.44 17.28
C LEU A 116 -8.51 -15.26 18.76
N GLU A 117 -9.45 -14.35 19.07
CA GLU A 117 -9.90 -14.13 20.45
C GLU A 117 -10.65 -15.33 21.04
N GLN A 118 -11.42 -16.06 20.22
CA GLN A 118 -12.03 -17.34 20.63
C GLN A 118 -10.98 -18.41 20.98
N ASN A 119 -9.76 -18.28 20.44
CA ASN A 119 -8.61 -19.11 20.76
C ASN A 119 -7.69 -18.47 21.83
N GLY A 120 -8.18 -17.47 22.57
CA GLY A 120 -7.46 -16.81 23.66
C GLY A 120 -6.42 -15.78 23.21
N GLN A 121 -6.36 -15.45 21.92
CA GLN A 121 -5.36 -14.54 21.35
C GLN A 121 -5.97 -13.16 21.12
N ARG A 122 -5.68 -12.21 22.02
CA ARG A 122 -6.11 -10.80 21.87
C ARG A 122 -5.69 -10.27 20.51
N SER A 123 -6.56 -9.53 19.84
CA SER A 123 -6.30 -9.10 18.47
C SER A 123 -6.94 -7.74 18.16
N VAL A 124 -6.27 -6.92 17.37
CA VAL A 124 -6.79 -5.63 16.87
C VAL A 124 -6.97 -5.74 15.36
N PRO A 125 -8.21 -5.77 14.84
CA PRO A 125 -8.45 -5.73 13.41
C PRO A 125 -8.16 -4.31 12.90
N MET A 126 -7.22 -4.21 11.97
CA MET A 126 -6.81 -2.93 11.37
C MET A 126 -7.62 -2.60 10.10
N GLY A 127 -8.47 -3.53 9.63
CA GLY A 127 -9.25 -3.37 8.41
C GLY A 127 -8.36 -3.21 7.18
N TYR A 128 -8.90 -2.53 6.17
CA TYR A 128 -8.09 -1.68 5.30
C TYR A 128 -7.80 -0.39 6.07
N ASN A 129 -6.59 0.16 5.99
CA ASN A 129 -6.20 1.16 6.98
C ASN A 129 -6.83 2.53 6.76
N ILE A 130 -7.83 2.88 7.58
CA ILE A 130 -8.47 4.20 7.55
C ILE A 130 -7.72 5.16 8.47
N GLY A 131 -6.88 6.01 7.88
CA GLY A 131 -6.33 7.18 8.57
C GLY A 131 -6.02 8.28 7.57
N SER A 132 -6.43 9.50 7.89
CA SER A 132 -6.06 10.67 7.10
C SER A 132 -5.85 11.88 8.00
N ARG A 133 -4.67 11.97 8.63
CA ARG A 133 -4.22 13.19 9.32
C ARG A 133 -3.06 13.85 8.58
N TYR A 134 -3.06 15.18 8.49
CA TYR A 134 -1.99 15.93 7.86
C TYR A 134 -0.80 16.07 8.82
N ASP A 135 0.43 15.88 8.34
CA ASP A 135 1.65 16.06 9.13
C ASP A 135 2.34 17.37 8.72
N HIS A 136 2.50 18.31 9.67
CA HIS A 136 3.12 19.61 9.42
C HIS A 136 4.66 19.58 9.34
N LYS A 137 5.33 18.56 9.88
CA LYS A 137 6.80 18.42 9.77
C LYS A 137 7.21 17.91 8.39
N ALA A 138 6.49 16.91 7.87
CA ALA A 138 6.68 16.44 6.49
C ALA A 138 6.20 17.47 5.44
N ASP A 139 5.43 18.48 5.83
CA ASP A 139 4.91 19.55 4.97
C ASP A 139 5.98 20.56 4.52
N ALA A 140 7.13 20.60 5.20
CA ALA A 140 8.29 21.40 4.81
C ALA A 140 8.99 20.86 3.54
N ASP A 141 8.78 19.58 3.20
CA ASP A 141 9.22 19.00 1.94
C ASP A 141 8.33 19.50 0.79
N LEU A 142 8.92 20.26 -0.14
CA LEU A 142 8.21 20.79 -1.33
C LEU A 142 7.88 19.70 -2.35
N SER A 143 8.54 18.55 -2.28
CA SER A 143 8.51 17.47 -3.25
C SER A 143 7.31 16.50 -3.05
N ASN A 144 6.63 16.60 -1.91
CA ASN A 144 5.55 15.72 -1.49
C ASN A 144 4.44 16.47 -0.71
N ILE A 145 3.17 16.01 -0.79
CA ILE A 145 2.28 16.22 0.37
C ILE A 145 2.82 15.26 1.41
N ALA A 146 2.83 15.68 2.66
CA ALA A 146 2.63 14.90 3.87
C ALA A 146 1.21 14.30 3.96
N PRO A 147 0.79 13.31 3.16
CA PRO A 147 -0.63 13.09 3.02
C PRO A 147 -1.04 12.06 4.04
N ALA A 148 -1.94 12.44 4.94
CA ALA A 148 -2.83 11.51 5.57
C ALA A 148 -2.06 10.34 6.23
N TYR A 149 -1.37 10.66 7.34
CA TYR A 149 -0.91 9.67 8.28
C TYR A 149 -2.04 8.71 8.57
N SER A 150 -1.73 7.43 8.45
CA SER A 150 -2.47 6.41 9.14
C SER A 150 -1.60 5.78 10.21
N MET A 151 -2.26 5.31 11.27
CA MET A 151 -1.63 4.72 12.44
C MET A 151 -0.70 3.55 12.15
N PHE A 152 -0.76 2.94 10.95
CA PHE A 152 0.00 1.73 10.63
C PHE A 152 0.31 1.61 9.13
N SER A 153 1.56 1.32 8.76
CA SER A 153 1.92 1.21 7.35
C SER A 153 1.58 -0.17 6.76
N MET A 154 0.42 -0.29 6.10
CA MET A 154 -0.03 -1.57 5.50
C MET A 154 0.92 -2.11 4.43
N LYS A 155 1.54 -1.24 3.63
CA LYS A 155 2.47 -1.67 2.59
C LYS A 155 3.80 -2.15 3.17
N ARG A 156 4.30 -1.45 4.18
CA ARG A 156 5.47 -1.92 4.95
C ARG A 156 5.15 -3.27 5.59
N ALA A 157 4.01 -3.38 6.25
CA ALA A 157 3.58 -4.62 6.88
C ALA A 157 3.43 -5.78 5.90
N ALA A 158 2.86 -5.56 4.71
CA ALA A 158 2.76 -6.60 3.69
C ALA A 158 4.13 -7.09 3.19
N VAL A 159 5.09 -6.19 2.97
CA VAL A 159 6.46 -6.58 2.61
C VAL A 159 7.12 -7.34 3.77
N LEU A 160 7.02 -6.81 5.00
CA LEU A 160 7.56 -7.46 6.19
C LEU A 160 6.84 -8.76 6.55
N ALA A 161 5.63 -9.01 6.04
CA ALA A 161 4.94 -10.29 6.16
C ALA A 161 5.35 -11.28 5.07
N GLY A 162 6.11 -10.86 4.05
CA GLY A 162 6.42 -11.72 2.90
C GLY A 162 5.25 -11.90 1.93
N LEU A 163 4.21 -11.07 2.03
CA LEU A 163 3.04 -11.11 1.14
C LEU A 163 3.38 -10.63 -0.28
N GLY A 164 4.42 -9.81 -0.43
CA GLY A 164 4.86 -9.30 -1.72
C GLY A 164 6.06 -8.37 -1.60
N ARG A 165 6.45 -7.76 -2.72
CA ARG A 165 7.62 -6.87 -2.82
C ARG A 165 7.23 -5.46 -3.21
N LYS A 166 8.03 -4.46 -2.85
CA LYS A 166 7.85 -3.06 -3.28
C LYS A 166 8.12 -2.94 -4.79
N ALA A 167 7.12 -2.50 -5.56
CA ALA A 167 7.21 -2.24 -7.00
C ALA A 167 7.45 -0.76 -7.32
N ARG A 168 7.92 -0.46 -8.54
CA ARG A 168 8.22 0.92 -9.01
C ARG A 168 7.01 1.83 -9.12
N ASN A 169 5.78 1.30 -9.18
CA ASN A 169 4.57 2.15 -9.09
C ASN A 169 4.24 2.54 -7.64
N GLY A 170 5.11 2.22 -6.67
CA GLY A 170 4.94 2.50 -5.26
C GLY A 170 4.07 1.46 -4.53
N LEU A 171 3.52 0.44 -5.21
CA LEU A 171 2.61 -0.55 -4.63
C LEU A 171 3.33 -1.83 -4.22
N VAL A 172 2.63 -2.65 -3.42
CA VAL A 172 3.06 -4.03 -3.14
C VAL A 172 2.66 -4.90 -4.32
N SER A 173 3.64 -5.61 -4.88
CA SER A 173 3.43 -6.62 -5.92
C SER A 173 3.42 -8.00 -5.30
N HIS A 174 2.29 -8.69 -5.44
CA HIS A 174 2.14 -10.11 -5.16
C HIS A 174 2.64 -10.95 -6.36
N ASP A 175 3.17 -12.14 -6.13
CA ASP A 175 3.69 -12.99 -7.21
C ASP A 175 2.59 -13.42 -8.18
N ARG A 176 1.44 -13.85 -7.64
CA ARG A 176 0.27 -14.27 -8.43
C ARG A 176 -0.52 -13.10 -9.02
N PHE A 177 -0.75 -12.05 -8.24
CA PHE A 177 -1.73 -11.00 -8.56
C PHE A 177 -1.10 -9.69 -9.06
N GLY A 178 0.23 -9.57 -9.01
CA GLY A 178 0.93 -8.32 -9.26
C GLY A 178 0.49 -7.25 -8.26
N THR A 179 0.34 -6.01 -8.72
CA THR A 179 -0.11 -4.89 -7.86
C THR A 179 -1.63 -4.75 -7.80
N ARG A 180 -2.39 -5.76 -8.26
CA ARG A 180 -3.87 -5.75 -8.32
C ARG A 180 -4.49 -6.28 -7.03
N ILE A 181 -3.97 -5.85 -5.89
CA ILE A 181 -4.44 -6.30 -4.58
C ILE A 181 -4.80 -5.12 -3.69
N ARG A 182 -5.75 -5.36 -2.79
CA ARG A 182 -5.98 -4.54 -1.60
C ARG A 182 -5.47 -5.28 -0.38
N LEU A 183 -4.99 -4.51 0.60
CA LEU A 183 -4.34 -5.02 1.80
C LEU A 183 -5.22 -4.77 3.03
N GLY A 184 -5.33 -5.76 3.89
CA GLY A 184 -5.84 -5.61 5.24
C GLY A 184 -4.91 -6.22 6.27
N GLY A 185 -5.07 -5.83 7.53
CA GLY A 185 -4.18 -6.26 8.62
C GLY A 185 -4.90 -6.61 9.92
N VAL A 186 -4.28 -7.46 10.72
CA VAL A 186 -4.64 -7.74 12.11
C VAL A 186 -3.36 -7.75 12.94
N LEU A 187 -3.33 -7.01 14.05
CA LEU A 187 -2.30 -7.14 15.08
C LEU A 187 -2.78 -8.19 16.10
N THR A 188 -1.91 -9.08 16.56
CA THR A 188 -2.33 -10.13 17.49
C THR A 188 -1.24 -10.52 18.48
N ALA A 189 -1.66 -10.93 19.67
CA ALA A 189 -0.81 -11.56 20.68
C ALA A 189 -0.44 -13.00 20.33
N ALA A 190 -1.04 -13.57 19.28
CA ALA A 190 -0.73 -14.93 18.86
C ALA A 190 0.75 -15.08 18.45
N PRO A 191 1.46 -16.08 18.98
CA PRO A 191 2.81 -16.43 18.53
C PRO A 191 2.71 -17.20 17.21
N LEU A 192 2.76 -16.48 16.09
CA LEU A 192 2.57 -17.07 14.77
C LEU A 192 3.91 -17.17 14.02
N THR A 193 4.04 -18.21 13.21
CA THR A 193 5.24 -18.44 12.41
C THR A 193 5.27 -17.49 11.20
N GLY A 194 6.34 -16.71 11.12
CA GLY A 194 6.53 -15.72 10.06
C GLY A 194 6.64 -16.36 8.67
N THR A 195 5.94 -15.78 7.69
CA THR A 195 6.09 -16.17 6.29
C THR A 195 7.44 -15.66 5.75
N PRO A 196 8.20 -16.43 4.94
CA PRO A 196 9.49 -16.00 4.41
C PRO A 196 9.41 -14.68 3.63
N LEU A 197 10.42 -13.83 3.80
CA LEU A 197 10.52 -12.58 3.05
C LEU A 197 10.89 -12.84 1.58
N GLN A 198 10.45 -11.95 0.70
CA GLN A 198 10.76 -12.00 -0.71
C GLN A 198 11.84 -10.97 -1.04
N ALA A 199 12.96 -11.42 -1.59
CA ALA A 199 14.08 -10.56 -2.00
C ALA A 199 13.94 -10.03 -3.44
N GLY A 200 14.67 -8.95 -3.74
CA GLY A 200 14.84 -8.41 -5.09
C GLY A 200 13.75 -7.42 -5.56
N ASP A 201 13.97 -6.84 -6.74
CA ASP A 201 12.98 -5.98 -7.42
C ASP A 201 11.98 -6.85 -8.21
N PRO A 202 10.66 -6.76 -7.94
CA PRO A 202 9.67 -7.48 -8.74
C PRO A 202 9.55 -6.93 -10.16
N CYS A 203 10.04 -5.72 -10.44
CA CYS A 203 9.91 -5.07 -11.74
C CYS A 203 11.04 -5.49 -12.69
N PRO A 204 10.74 -5.88 -13.95
CA PRO A 204 11.78 -6.08 -14.97
C PRO A 204 12.68 -4.84 -15.10
N PRO A 205 14.00 -4.96 -15.31
CA PRO A 205 14.94 -3.83 -15.22
C PRO A 205 14.52 -2.56 -15.97
N SER A 206 14.07 -2.70 -17.23
CA SER A 206 13.68 -1.57 -18.08
C SER A 206 12.19 -1.22 -18.02
N CYS A 207 11.39 -1.83 -17.14
CA CYS A 207 9.96 -1.56 -17.06
C CYS A 207 9.70 -0.15 -16.52
N ARG A 208 8.99 0.67 -17.31
CA ARG A 208 8.57 2.06 -17.00
C ARG A 208 7.10 2.34 -17.33
N ILE A 209 6.30 1.28 -17.53
CA ILE A 209 4.91 1.40 -18.02
C ILE A 209 4.06 2.29 -17.11
N CYS A 210 4.12 2.08 -15.79
CA CYS A 210 3.36 2.85 -14.81
C CYS A 210 3.64 4.36 -14.87
N MET A 211 4.87 4.76 -15.20
CA MET A 211 5.26 6.16 -15.35
C MET A 211 4.71 6.74 -16.64
N GLY A 212 4.82 6.00 -17.76
CA GLY A 212 4.32 6.43 -19.07
C GLY A 212 2.80 6.59 -19.12
N VAL A 213 2.04 5.78 -18.36
CA VAL A 213 0.57 5.87 -18.30
C VAL A 213 0.05 6.81 -17.21
N CYS A 214 0.93 7.43 -16.40
CA CYS A 214 0.53 8.30 -15.30
C CYS A 214 0.20 9.71 -15.83
N PRO A 215 -1.06 10.17 -15.83
CA PRO A 215 -1.42 11.45 -16.43
C PRO A 215 -0.78 12.66 -15.74
N THR A 216 -0.41 12.52 -14.47
CA THR A 216 0.16 13.59 -13.64
C THR A 216 1.67 13.43 -13.41
N GLY A 217 2.31 12.43 -13.99
CA GLY A 217 3.73 12.14 -13.76
C GLY A 217 4.06 11.98 -12.28
N ALA A 218 3.23 11.28 -11.51
CA ALA A 218 3.38 11.18 -10.06
C ALA A 218 4.45 10.17 -9.60
N ILE A 219 4.97 9.33 -10.51
CA ILE A 219 5.82 8.19 -10.16
C ILE A 219 7.26 8.46 -10.62
N SER A 220 8.23 8.38 -9.70
CA SER A 220 9.66 8.51 -10.00
C SER A 220 10.31 7.18 -10.35
N ASP A 221 11.53 7.23 -10.89
CA ASP A 221 12.25 6.02 -11.29
C ASP A 221 12.64 5.12 -10.12
N ALA A 222 12.92 5.73 -8.97
CA ALA A 222 13.20 5.03 -7.71
C ALA A 222 11.96 4.34 -7.10
N GLY A 223 10.78 4.55 -7.69
CA GLY A 223 9.52 4.02 -7.19
C GLY A 223 8.92 4.80 -6.03
N ARG A 224 9.28 6.09 -5.91
CA ARG A 224 8.59 7.04 -5.02
C ARG A 224 7.40 7.64 -5.74
N VAL A 225 6.31 7.87 -5.00
CA VAL A 225 5.08 8.45 -5.57
C VAL A 225 4.80 9.81 -4.92
N SER A 226 4.79 10.87 -5.74
CA SER A 226 4.30 12.17 -5.30
C SER A 226 2.78 12.14 -5.20
N HIS A 227 2.28 12.00 -3.98
CA HIS A 227 0.84 11.95 -3.75
C HIS A 227 0.14 13.27 -4.13
N LEU A 228 0.82 14.42 -4.01
CA LEU A 228 0.32 15.73 -4.50
C LEU A 228 -0.05 15.64 -5.98
N ARG A 229 0.89 15.18 -6.80
CA ARG A 229 0.69 14.98 -8.23
C ARG A 229 -0.37 13.92 -8.49
N CYS A 230 -0.35 12.81 -7.76
CA CYS A 230 -1.37 11.76 -7.88
C CYS A 230 -2.79 12.31 -7.62
N PHE A 231 -2.93 13.21 -6.65
CA PHE A 231 -4.20 13.85 -6.28
C PHE A 231 -4.59 15.03 -7.19
N ALA A 232 -3.67 15.59 -7.97
CA ALA A 232 -3.95 16.73 -8.85
C ALA A 232 -4.90 16.39 -10.00
N ASP A 233 -4.99 15.13 -10.41
CA ASP A 233 -5.95 14.71 -11.45
C ASP A 233 -7.41 14.82 -10.96
N ALA A 234 -7.65 14.69 -9.64
CA ALA A 234 -8.98 14.46 -9.08
C ALA A 234 -9.89 15.69 -9.01
N GLY A 235 -10.43 16.12 -10.14
CA GLY A 235 -11.32 17.29 -10.23
C GLY A 235 -10.60 18.62 -10.05
N ARG A 236 -9.26 18.59 -10.20
CA ARG A 236 -8.32 19.65 -9.83
C ARG A 236 -7.33 19.97 -10.95
N ARG A 237 -7.62 19.50 -12.16
CA ARG A 237 -6.87 19.85 -13.37
C ARG A 237 -6.86 21.38 -13.51
N GLY A 238 -5.66 21.95 -13.63
CA GLY A 238 -5.47 23.40 -13.72
C GLY A 238 -5.30 24.13 -12.38
N MET A 239 -5.39 23.45 -11.22
CA MET A 239 -4.97 24.06 -9.96
C MET A 239 -3.46 24.01 -9.80
N ASP A 240 -2.88 25.14 -9.40
CA ASP A 240 -1.47 25.22 -9.07
C ASP A 240 -1.15 24.51 -7.74
N PHE A 241 0.13 24.19 -7.58
CA PHE A 241 0.66 23.51 -6.38
C PHE A 241 0.25 24.19 -5.06
N LYS A 242 0.31 25.51 -4.97
CA LYS A 242 0.04 26.26 -3.73
C LYS A 242 -1.43 26.16 -3.36
N THR A 243 -2.32 26.31 -4.33
CA THR A 243 -3.77 26.18 -4.14
C THR A 243 -4.14 24.75 -3.73
N LEU A 244 -3.59 23.74 -4.41
CA LEU A 244 -3.83 22.34 -4.06
C LEU A 244 -3.37 22.03 -2.63
N LYS A 245 -2.15 22.43 -2.27
CA LYS A 245 -1.55 22.22 -0.95
C LYS A 245 -2.36 22.91 0.16
N ALA A 246 -2.81 24.14 -0.07
CA ALA A 246 -3.68 24.85 0.87
C ALA A 246 -5.03 24.15 1.10
N GLY A 247 -5.67 23.64 0.05
CA GLY A 247 -6.91 22.88 0.16
C GLY A 247 -6.76 21.59 0.95
N PHE A 248 -5.63 20.89 0.81
CA PHE A 248 -5.33 19.69 1.62
C PHE A 248 -5.21 20.01 3.11
N ARG A 249 -4.47 21.07 3.47
CA ARG A 249 -4.34 21.55 4.86
C ARG A 249 -5.70 21.89 5.48
N GLN A 250 -6.60 22.49 4.69
CA GLN A 250 -7.94 22.83 5.16
C GLN A 250 -8.84 21.61 5.37
N ARG A 251 -8.79 20.63 4.47
CA ARG A 251 -9.65 19.43 4.52
C ARG A 251 -9.22 18.42 5.59
N TYR A 252 -7.93 18.38 5.91
CA TYR A 252 -7.35 17.47 6.89
C TYR A 252 -6.58 18.27 7.96
N PRO A 253 -7.26 19.01 8.85
CA PRO A 253 -6.58 19.77 9.89
C PRO A 253 -5.86 18.81 10.86
N SER A 254 -4.63 19.14 11.26
CA SER A 254 -3.91 18.39 12.31
C SER A 254 -4.15 19.04 13.66
N ASP A 255 -4.52 18.23 14.65
CA ASP A 255 -4.86 18.63 16.02
C ASP A 255 -3.81 18.13 17.04
N ARG A 256 -2.65 17.64 16.57
CA ARG A 256 -1.57 17.13 17.43
C ARG A 256 -0.26 17.86 17.17
N GLY A 257 0.47 18.11 18.26
CA GLY A 257 1.77 18.75 18.23
C GLY A 257 2.83 17.92 17.51
N ASP A 258 4.05 18.45 17.52
CA ASP A 258 5.27 17.98 16.87
C ASP A 258 5.59 16.47 17.06
N GLU A 259 4.87 15.57 16.40
CA GLU A 259 5.17 14.14 16.36
C GLU A 259 6.26 13.87 15.29
N ASP A 260 7.43 13.35 15.69
CA ASP A 260 8.54 12.99 14.78
C ASP A 260 8.25 11.67 14.04
N TYR A 261 7.54 11.72 12.92
CA TYR A 261 7.37 10.54 12.05
C TYR A 261 7.91 10.80 10.65
N THR A 262 8.70 9.85 10.14
CA THR A 262 9.32 9.98 8.82
C THR A 262 8.38 9.50 7.69
N MET A 263 8.34 10.36 6.68
CA MET A 263 7.96 10.24 5.26
C MET A 263 7.55 8.88 4.60
N ASN A 264 6.69 9.06 3.57
CA ASN A 264 6.65 8.38 2.25
C ASN A 264 5.75 7.15 1.95
N ASP A 265 5.01 7.28 0.84
CA ASP A 265 4.34 6.25 0.04
C ASP A 265 3.00 5.67 0.55
N TYR A 266 2.53 5.90 1.77
CA TYR A 266 1.40 5.11 2.36
C TYR A 266 0.10 5.00 1.57
N LEU A 267 -0.28 6.03 0.82
CA LEU A 267 -1.58 6.08 0.15
C LEU A 267 -1.61 5.48 -1.25
N ALA A 268 -0.51 4.95 -1.77
CA ALA A 268 -0.53 4.50 -3.17
C ALA A 268 -1.52 3.33 -3.43
N ILE A 269 -1.90 2.53 -2.42
CA ILE A 269 -2.99 1.53 -2.56
C ILE A 269 -4.37 2.16 -2.30
N GLU A 270 -4.41 3.29 -1.61
CA GLU A 270 -5.63 4.03 -1.29
C GLU A 270 -5.82 5.18 -2.24
N GLY A 271 -6.15 4.86 -3.50
CA GLY A 271 -6.76 5.83 -4.40
C GLY A 271 -8.01 6.40 -3.74
N ASN A 272 -7.83 7.45 -2.93
CA ASN A 272 -8.87 8.11 -2.18
C ASN A 272 -9.78 8.71 -3.24
N ASP A 273 -10.98 8.16 -3.34
CA ASP A 273 -12.01 8.52 -4.30
C ASP A 273 -11.62 8.35 -5.77
N ASN A 274 -12.23 7.34 -6.39
CA ASN A 274 -13.12 7.38 -7.54
C ASN A 274 -13.10 8.49 -8.63
N ARG A 275 -12.19 9.46 -8.63
CA ARG A 275 -12.38 10.67 -9.43
C ARG A 275 -11.08 10.99 -10.14
N ILE A 276 -11.07 10.59 -11.40
CA ILE A 276 -10.24 11.02 -12.54
C ILE A 276 -8.97 10.18 -12.83
N CYS A 277 -8.08 9.89 -11.87
CA CYS A 277 -6.96 9.01 -12.17
C CYS A 277 -7.49 7.57 -12.24
N LYS A 278 -7.65 7.03 -13.44
CA LYS A 278 -8.24 5.70 -13.67
C LYS A 278 -7.38 4.55 -13.08
N ILE A 279 -6.56 4.74 -12.04
CA ILE A 279 -5.66 3.71 -11.48
C ILE A 279 -4.81 3.01 -12.56
N ALA A 280 -4.38 3.78 -13.56
CA ALA A 280 -3.67 3.29 -14.75
C ALA A 280 -2.38 2.53 -14.40
N CYS A 281 -1.67 2.97 -13.36
CA CYS A 281 -0.46 2.30 -12.88
C CYS A 281 -0.70 0.90 -12.30
N VAL A 282 -1.94 0.55 -11.95
CA VAL A 282 -2.38 -0.79 -11.55
C VAL A 282 -2.88 -1.56 -12.77
N ALA A 283 -3.78 -0.95 -13.56
CA ALA A 283 -4.41 -1.62 -14.69
C ALA A 283 -3.41 -2.09 -15.75
N PHE A 284 -2.42 -1.25 -16.08
CA PHE A 284 -1.37 -1.55 -17.07
C PHE A 284 -0.12 -2.20 -16.47
N CYS A 285 -0.08 -2.53 -15.17
CA CYS A 285 1.10 -3.16 -14.57
C CYS A 285 1.31 -4.57 -15.13
N PRO A 286 2.48 -4.94 -15.67
CA PRO A 286 2.68 -6.27 -16.25
C PRO A 286 2.94 -7.36 -15.20
N LEU A 287 3.04 -7.00 -13.91
CA LEU A 287 3.35 -7.95 -12.84
C LEU A 287 2.16 -8.89 -12.55
N GLY A 288 2.45 -10.09 -12.06
CA GLY A 288 1.48 -11.15 -11.79
C GLY A 288 1.40 -12.21 -12.89
N GLU A 289 0.66 -13.29 -12.65
CA GLU A 289 0.53 -14.44 -13.58
C GLU A 289 -0.35 -14.17 -14.81
N LYS A 290 -1.12 -13.07 -14.81
CA LYS A 290 -2.06 -12.73 -15.90
C LYS A 290 -2.03 -11.25 -16.27
N PRO A 291 -0.92 -10.69 -16.79
CA PRO A 291 -1.02 -9.44 -17.52
C PRO A 291 -1.79 -9.74 -18.80
N MET A 292 -3.04 -9.26 -18.89
CA MET A 292 -3.83 -9.38 -20.11
C MET A 292 -3.07 -8.74 -21.27
N ALA A 293 -2.60 -9.55 -22.23
CA ALA A 293 -1.69 -9.12 -23.29
C ALA A 293 -2.29 -7.98 -24.13
N ASP A 294 -3.61 -7.94 -24.26
CA ASP A 294 -4.38 -6.88 -24.92
C ASP A 294 -4.40 -5.55 -24.12
N VAL A 295 -4.33 -5.59 -22.79
CA VAL A 295 -4.25 -4.40 -21.92
C VAL A 295 -2.90 -3.71 -22.10
N LEU A 296 -1.81 -4.45 -22.11
CA LEU A 296 -0.46 -3.87 -22.28
C LEU A 296 -0.27 -3.20 -23.64
N ARG A 297 -0.91 -3.72 -24.70
CA ARG A 297 -0.89 -3.07 -26.02
C ARG A 297 -1.55 -1.69 -26.00
N ARG A 298 -2.65 -1.55 -25.23
CA ARG A 298 -3.42 -0.30 -25.10
C ARG A 298 -2.69 0.77 -24.29
N ALA A 299 -1.61 0.43 -23.58
CA ALA A 299 -0.84 1.41 -22.80
C ALA A 299 -0.26 2.53 -23.68
N ARG A 300 0.12 2.23 -24.93
CA ARG A 300 0.67 3.24 -25.87
C ARG A 300 -0.35 4.29 -26.27
N ASP A 301 -1.60 3.86 -26.42
CA ASP A 301 -2.70 4.72 -26.83
C ASP A 301 -3.41 5.36 -25.63
N PHE A 302 -3.02 5.01 -24.40
CA PHE A 302 -3.72 5.49 -23.21
C PHE A 302 -3.70 7.02 -23.08
N ALA A 303 -2.62 7.67 -23.52
CA ALA A 303 -2.52 9.13 -23.53
C ALA A 303 -3.57 9.81 -24.44
N SER A 304 -4.06 9.15 -25.49
CA SER A 304 -5.16 9.69 -26.31
C SER A 304 -6.53 9.52 -25.63
N ILE A 305 -6.65 8.56 -24.72
CA ILE A 305 -7.87 8.30 -23.93
C ILE A 305 -7.92 9.21 -22.70
N VAL A 306 -6.79 9.33 -22.00
CA VAL A 306 -6.61 10.16 -20.81
C VAL A 306 -5.36 11.01 -21.04
N PRO A 307 -5.51 12.25 -21.54
CA PRO A 307 -4.37 13.10 -21.82
C PRO A 307 -3.62 13.48 -20.53
N PRO A 308 -2.31 13.73 -20.62
CA PRO A 308 -1.53 14.28 -19.52
C PRO A 308 -2.14 15.57 -18.96
N VAL A 309 -1.97 15.79 -17.67
CA VAL A 309 -2.42 16.98 -16.96
C VAL A 309 -1.27 17.97 -16.86
N GLU A 310 -1.51 19.21 -17.28
CA GLU A 310 -0.56 20.30 -17.03
C GLU A 310 -0.58 20.67 -15.54
N LEU A 311 0.59 20.62 -14.90
CA LEU A 311 0.75 20.87 -13.47
C LEU A 311 1.62 22.12 -13.27
N SER A 312 0.98 23.24 -12.95
CA SER A 312 1.68 24.51 -12.70
C SER A 312 2.23 24.60 -11.28
N GLY A 313 3.51 24.97 -11.17
CA GLY A 313 4.19 25.18 -9.88
C GLY A 313 4.51 23.91 -9.09
N PHE A 314 4.31 22.72 -9.65
CA PHE A 314 4.74 21.46 -9.03
C PHE A 314 6.23 21.24 -9.31
N PRO A 315 6.99 20.71 -8.32
CA PRO A 315 8.36 20.28 -8.59
C PRO A 315 8.43 19.25 -9.72
N PRO A 316 9.51 19.28 -10.52
CA PRO A 316 9.90 18.21 -11.44
C PRO A 316 9.86 16.83 -10.79
N VAL A 317 9.63 15.80 -11.62
CA VAL A 317 9.59 14.40 -11.15
C VAL A 317 10.95 13.94 -10.61
N GLN A 318 12.04 14.46 -11.18
CA GLN A 318 13.39 14.15 -10.73
C GLN A 318 13.66 14.66 -9.31
N ASP A 319 13.02 15.76 -8.91
CA ASP A 319 13.33 16.44 -7.66
C ASP A 319 12.82 15.69 -6.42
N PHE A 320 11.81 14.81 -6.58
CA PHE A 320 11.43 13.85 -5.53
C PHE A 320 11.96 12.42 -5.78
N ALA A 321 12.70 12.19 -6.86
CA ALA A 321 13.46 10.94 -7.00
C ALA A 321 14.67 10.95 -6.05
N ALA A 322 15.24 12.13 -5.80
CA ALA A 322 16.43 12.37 -5.00
C ALA A 322 16.11 12.60 -3.51
N SER A 323 15.78 11.53 -2.79
CA SER A 323 16.10 11.40 -1.37
C SER A 323 15.90 9.96 -0.93
N ALA A 324 16.86 9.09 -1.28
CA ALA A 324 17.31 8.14 -0.26
C ALA A 324 17.95 9.01 0.84
N PRO A 325 17.67 8.80 2.13
CA PRO A 325 18.44 9.49 3.15
C PRO A 325 19.90 9.16 2.89
N THR A 326 20.70 10.17 2.57
CA THR A 326 22.13 10.10 2.84
C THR A 326 22.25 9.85 4.33
N GLU A 327 22.77 8.67 4.67
CA GLU A 327 23.30 8.40 6.00
C GLU A 327 24.28 9.53 6.34
N GLU A 328 23.82 10.48 7.15
CA GLU A 328 24.73 11.26 7.97
C GLU A 328 24.80 10.55 9.33
N LEU A 329 26.03 10.07 9.57
CA LEU A 329 26.58 9.35 10.72
C LEU A 329 26.14 9.86 12.10
#